data_AF-A0A846AW66-F1
#
_entry.id   AF-A0A846AW66-F1
#
_cell.length_a   1.000
_cell.length_b   1.000
_cell.length_c   1.000
_cell.angle_alpha   90.00
_cell.angle_beta   90.00
_cell.angle_gamma   90.00
#
_symmetry.space_group_name_H-M   'P 1'
#
loop_
_entity.id
_entity.type
_entity.pdbx_description
1 polymer ?
#
loop_
_entity_poly.entity_id
_entity_poly.type
_entity_poly.pdbx_seq_one_letter_code
_entity_poly.pdbx_strand_id
1 'polypeptide(L)'
;MFRVWIPKPGKDEKRPLGIPTIYDHALQVLVKLGMEAEWQGRFEPNSYGLFRWPTHDAIAAIYASINKKSKYVLDADISNGFYKAFWHSGVRGAWWSAVSLFFSST
;
A
#
# COMPACT_ATOMS: atom_id res chain seq x y z
N MET A 1 1.94 -0.49 25.49
CA MET A 1 2.36 -0.19 24.10
C MET A 1 2.98 1.20 24.08
N PHE A 2 4.21 1.34 23.58
CA PHE A 2 4.91 2.63 23.54
C PHE A 2 4.50 3.41 22.30
N ARG A 3 4.26 4.72 22.47
CA ARG A 3 3.90 5.63 21.39
C ARG A 3 4.99 6.68 21.24
N VAL A 4 5.65 6.69 20.08
CA VAL A 4 6.73 7.63 19.77
C VAL A 4 6.24 8.61 18.72
N TRP A 5 6.49 9.90 18.93
CA TRP A 5 6.09 10.95 18.00
C TRP A 5 7.26 11.33 17.10
N ILE A 6 7.07 11.18 15.78
CA ILE A 6 8.10 11.51 14.78
C ILE A 6 7.59 12.72 13.97
N PRO A 7 8.37 13.81 13.82
CA PRO A 7 7.99 14.93 12.97
C PRO A 7 7.96 14.50 11.49
N LYS A 8 7.03 15.04 10.71
CA LYS A 8 7.05 14.86 9.25
C LYS A 8 8.08 15.82 8.64
N PRO A 9 8.90 15.36 7.68
CA PRO A 9 9.75 16.28 6.93
C PRO A 9 8.87 17.28 6.16
N GLY A 10 9.09 18.57 6.38
CA GLY A 10 8.38 19.65 5.67
C GLY A 10 6.97 20.00 6.16
N LYS A 11 6.50 19.45 7.30
CA LYS A 11 5.22 19.82 7.93
C LYS A 11 5.36 19.86 9.46
N ASP A 12 4.61 20.74 10.13
CA ASP A 12 4.57 20.83 11.61
C ASP A 12 3.81 19.67 12.28
N GLU A 13 3.22 18.78 11.48
CA GLU A 13 2.50 17.62 11.97
C GLU A 13 3.45 16.50 12.43
N LYS A 14 3.12 15.88 13.58
CA LYS A 14 3.79 14.69 14.08
C LYS A 14 2.98 13.44 13.77
N ARG A 15 3.64 12.37 13.33
CA ARG A 15 3.03 11.05 13.20
C ARG A 15 3.27 10.22 14.46
N PRO A 16 2.23 9.63 15.07
CA PRO A 16 2.41 8.70 16.16
C PRO A 16 2.81 7.32 15.61
N LEU A 17 3.95 6.79 16.03
CA LEU A 17 4.36 5.42 15.77
C LEU A 17 3.99 4.56 16.98
N GLY A 18 3.16 3.54 16.76
CA GLY A 18 2.90 2.51 17.76
C GLY A 18 3.97 1.43 17.64
N ILE A 19 4.88 1.37 18.61
CA ILE A 19 5.96 0.37 18.59
C ILE A 19 5.40 -0.94 19.19
N PRO A 20 5.28 -2.01 18.40
CA PRO A 20 4.84 -3.32 18.89
C PRO A 20 5.90 -3.93 19.81
N THR A 21 5.50 -4.90 20.63
CA THR A 21 6.48 -5.72 21.35
C THR A 21 7.27 -6.59 20.37
N ILE A 22 8.45 -7.09 20.77
CA ILE A 22 9.27 -7.96 19.90
C ILE A 22 8.47 -9.20 19.46
N TYR A 23 7.66 -9.75 20.37
CA TYR A 23 6.79 -10.89 20.07
C TYR A 23 5.75 -10.56 19.00
N ASP A 24 5.03 -9.44 19.15
CA ASP A 24 4.04 -9.00 18.16
C ASP A 24 4.68 -8.69 16.81
N HIS A 25 5.89 -8.09 16.82
CA HIS A 25 6.64 -7.83 15.60
C HIS A 25 7.03 -9.13 14.88
N ALA A 26 7.49 -10.16 15.62
CA ALA A 26 7.80 -11.46 15.05
C ALA A 26 6.56 -12.13 14.42
N LEU A 27 5.41 -12.06 15.09
CA LEU A 27 4.15 -12.57 14.54
C LEU A 27 3.71 -11.82 13.28
N GLN A 28 3.82 -10.49 13.25
CA GLN A 28 3.52 -9.69 12.06
C GLN A 28 4.41 -10.06 10.88
N VAL A 29 5.71 -10.28 11.12
CA VAL A 29 6.66 -10.72 10.09
C VAL A 29 6.29 -12.11 9.57
N LEU A 30 5.95 -13.06 10.46
CA LEU A 30 5.54 -14.40 10.05
C LEU A 30 4.28 -14.38 9.17
N VAL A 31 3.27 -13.61 9.57
CA VAL A 31 2.04 -13.43 8.78
C VAL A 31 2.36 -12.78 7.43
N LYS A 32 3.19 -11.75 7.41
CA LYS A 32 3.63 -11.08 6.19
C LYS A 32 4.28 -12.05 5.21
N LEU A 33 5.21 -12.88 5.68
CA LEU A 33 5.90 -13.87 4.83
C LEU A 33 4.92 -14.87 4.19
N GLY A 34 3.94 -15.37 4.96
CA GLY A 34 2.91 -16.27 4.42
C GLY A 34 2.03 -15.59 3.37
N MET A 35 1.57 -14.37 3.64
CA MET A 35 0.68 -13.63 2.74
C MET A 35 1.38 -13.15 1.48
N GLU A 36 2.64 -12.72 1.58
CA GLU A 36 3.42 -12.28 0.42
C GLU A 36 3.60 -13.39 -0.62
N ALA A 37 3.72 -14.65 -0.17
CA ALA A 37 3.88 -15.79 -1.07
C ALA A 37 2.62 -16.05 -1.92
N GLU A 38 1.44 -16.02 -1.30
CA GLU A 38 0.18 -16.26 -2.02
C GLU A 38 -0.16 -15.13 -2.99
N TRP A 39 0.10 -13.90 -2.57
CA TRP A 39 -0.36 -12.73 -3.28
C TRP A 39 0.56 -12.27 -4.42
N GLN A 40 1.84 -12.63 -4.41
CA GLN A 40 2.77 -12.31 -5.52
C GLN A 40 2.25 -12.78 -6.89
N GLY A 41 1.52 -13.90 -6.95
CA GLY A 41 0.95 -14.42 -8.20
C GLY A 41 -0.42 -13.86 -8.59
N ARG A 42 -1.07 -13.09 -7.70
CA ARG A 42 -2.44 -12.58 -7.90
C ARG A 42 -2.49 -11.08 -8.17
N PHE A 43 -1.39 -10.36 -7.98
CA PHE A 43 -1.35 -8.92 -8.23
C PHE A 43 -1.41 -8.56 -9.71
N GLU A 44 -1.94 -7.38 -9.97
CA GLU A 44 -1.84 -6.77 -11.29
C GLU A 44 -0.36 -6.60 -11.68
N PRO A 45 0.02 -6.94 -12.93
CA PRO A 45 1.37 -6.71 -13.45
C PRO A 45 1.89 -5.26 -13.33
N ASN A 46 1.03 -4.26 -13.19
CA ASN A 46 1.39 -2.84 -13.09
C ASN A 46 1.40 -2.29 -11.64
N SER A 47 1.28 -3.14 -10.62
CA SER A 47 1.20 -2.69 -9.21
C SER A 47 2.54 -2.74 -8.48
N TYR A 48 3.25 -1.62 -8.40
CA TYR A 48 4.63 -1.56 -7.87
C TYR A 48 4.78 -1.15 -6.40
N GLY A 49 3.67 -0.87 -5.68
CA GLY A 49 3.72 -0.15 -4.40
C GLY A 49 3.92 -0.99 -3.14
N LEU A 50 3.73 -2.31 -3.17
CA LEU A 50 3.51 -3.10 -1.95
C LEU A 50 4.37 -4.37 -1.82
N PHE A 51 4.84 -4.96 -2.92
CA PHE A 51 5.52 -6.25 -2.92
C PHE A 51 6.79 -6.16 -3.74
N ARG A 52 7.95 -6.44 -3.10
CA ARG A 52 9.30 -6.76 -3.64
C ARG A 52 9.74 -6.20 -5.02
N TRP A 53 9.08 -5.20 -5.57
CA TRP A 53 9.39 -4.55 -6.83
C TRP A 53 9.99 -3.18 -6.50
N PRO A 54 11.20 -2.88 -7.00
CA PRO A 54 11.84 -1.60 -6.76
C PRO A 54 11.04 -0.48 -7.42
N THR A 55 11.11 0.72 -6.85
CA THR A 55 10.51 1.93 -7.43
C THR A 55 11.03 2.22 -8.84
N HIS A 56 12.25 1.75 -9.16
CA HIS A 56 12.83 1.86 -10.50
C HIS A 56 12.03 1.14 -11.58
N ASP A 57 11.39 0.01 -11.25
CA ASP A 57 10.58 -0.75 -12.22
C ASP A 57 9.30 0.02 -12.58
N ALA A 58 8.70 0.73 -11.61
CA ALA A 58 7.57 1.61 -11.86
C ALA A 58 7.94 2.76 -12.82
N ILE A 59 9.11 3.37 -12.61
CA ILE A 59 9.62 4.45 -13.47
C ILE A 59 9.86 3.92 -14.89
N ALA A 60 10.46 2.74 -15.02
CA ALA A 60 10.70 2.11 -16.31
C ALA A 60 9.39 1.79 -17.05
N ALA A 61 8.38 1.28 -16.35
CA ALA A 61 7.05 1.01 -16.91
C ALA A 61 6.35 2.29 -17.39
N ILE A 62 6.38 3.35 -16.59
CA ILE A 62 5.85 4.67 -16.97
C ILE A 62 6.56 5.19 -18.22
N TYR A 63 7.90 5.16 -18.23
CA TYR A 63 8.70 5.61 -19.37
C TYR A 63 8.37 4.83 -20.65
N ALA A 64 8.33 3.49 -20.58
CA ALA A 64 7.97 2.64 -21.71
C ALA A 64 6.57 2.96 -22.25
N SER A 65 5.64 3.34 -21.37
CA SER A 65 4.25 3.65 -21.75
C SER A 65 4.09 5.03 -22.41
N ILE A 66 4.90 6.02 -22.07
CA ILE A 66 4.75 7.43 -22.52
C ILE A 66 5.70 7.78 -23.68
N ASN A 67 6.86 7.13 -23.79
CA ASN A 67 7.92 7.53 -24.72
C ASN A 67 7.54 7.49 -26.23
N LYS A 68 6.46 6.79 -26.60
CA LYS A 68 6.07 6.64 -28.02
C LYS A 68 5.18 7.75 -28.56
N LYS A 69 4.34 8.37 -27.72
CA LYS A 69 3.33 9.38 -28.13
C LYS A 69 3.03 10.33 -26.96
N SER A 70 2.70 11.59 -27.26
CA SER A 70 2.21 12.52 -26.24
C SER A 70 0.93 11.99 -25.59
N LYS A 71 0.95 11.83 -24.27
CA LYS A 71 -0.17 11.37 -23.46
C LYS A 71 -0.38 12.34 -22.29
N TYR A 72 -1.60 12.37 -21.78
CA TYR A 72 -1.91 13.05 -20.53
C TYR A 72 -1.75 12.06 -19.37
N VAL A 73 -1.17 12.52 -18.26
CA VAL A 73 -1.00 11.75 -17.03
C VAL A 73 -1.96 12.31 -16.00
N LEU A 74 -2.80 11.45 -15.43
CA LEU A 74 -3.64 11.80 -14.30
C LEU A 74 -2.89 11.46 -13.02
N ASP A 75 -2.53 12.49 -12.25
CA ASP A 75 -2.01 12.32 -10.90
C ASP A 75 -3.19 12.19 -9.93
N ALA A 76 -3.38 10.99 -9.39
CA ALA A 76 -4.50 10.65 -8.51
C ALA A 76 -3.99 10.04 -7.22
N ASP A 77 -4.48 10.54 -6.08
CA ASP A 77 -4.15 10.06 -4.74
C ASP A 77 -5.42 9.73 -3.95
N ILE A 78 -5.34 8.72 -3.08
CA ILE A 78 -6.46 8.26 -2.27
C ILE A 78 -6.50 9.07 -0.97
N SER A 79 -7.63 9.69 -0.68
CA SER A 79 -7.78 10.48 0.55
C SER A 79 -7.66 9.64 1.83
N ASN A 80 -7.01 10.19 2.86
CA ASN A 80 -6.81 9.54 4.16
C ASN A 80 -8.10 9.04 4.85
N GLY A 81 -9.27 9.61 4.52
CA GLY A 81 -10.55 9.20 5.08
C GLY A 81 -10.99 7.80 4.67
N PHE A 82 -10.58 7.35 3.47
CA PHE A 82 -10.92 6.03 2.93
C PHE A 82 -10.41 4.91 3.84
N TYR A 83 -9.14 4.97 4.24
CA TYR A 83 -8.53 3.97 5.11
C TYR A 83 -9.20 3.91 6.48
N LYS A 84 -9.55 5.06 7.09
CA LYS A 84 -10.23 5.07 8.39
C LYS A 84 -11.60 4.41 8.35
N ALA A 85 -12.41 4.70 7.32
CA ALA A 85 -13.75 4.11 7.18
C ALA A 85 -13.71 2.58 7.03
N PHE A 86 -12.67 2.07 6.37
CA PHE A 86 -12.49 0.65 6.12
C PHE A 86 -12.23 -0.17 7.40
N TRP A 87 -11.42 0.35 8.32
CA TRP A 87 -11.08 -0.37 9.55
C TRP A 87 -12.19 -0.35 10.61
N HIS A 88 -13.01 0.70 10.64
CA HIS A 88 -14.03 0.87 11.68
C HIS A 88 -15.38 0.18 11.36
N SER A 89 -15.63 -0.22 10.11
CA SER A 89 -16.89 -0.87 9.70
C SER A 89 -16.97 -2.38 10.00
N GLY A 90 -15.98 -2.96 10.71
CA GLY A 90 -16.06 -4.35 11.18
C GLY A 90 -16.06 -5.41 10.07
N VAL A 91 -15.76 -5.04 8.83
CA VAL A 91 -15.77 -5.99 7.71
C VAL A 91 -14.44 -6.74 7.68
N ARG A 92 -14.29 -7.76 8.53
CA ARG A 92 -13.21 -8.77 8.42
C ARG A 92 -13.20 -9.46 7.04
N GLY A 93 -14.30 -9.37 6.29
CA GLY A 93 -14.41 -9.79 4.89
C GLY A 93 -13.95 -8.76 3.85
N ALA A 94 -13.93 -7.46 4.15
CA ALA A 94 -13.65 -6.43 3.13
C ALA A 94 -12.16 -6.25 2.87
N TRP A 95 -11.28 -6.68 3.77
CA TRP A 95 -9.84 -6.79 3.48
C TRP A 95 -9.60 -7.62 2.22
N TRP A 96 -10.39 -8.68 2.04
CA TRP A 96 -10.32 -9.57 0.88
C TRP A 96 -11.03 -9.00 -0.35
N SER A 97 -12.07 -8.18 -0.17
CA SER A 97 -12.79 -7.53 -1.28
C SER A 97 -12.16 -6.21 -1.75
N ALA A 98 -11.42 -5.49 -0.92
CA ALA A 98 -10.78 -4.23 -1.32
C ALA A 98 -9.58 -4.45 -2.25
N VAL A 99 -8.94 -5.63 -2.17
CA VAL A 99 -7.89 -6.00 -3.13
C VAL A 99 -8.51 -6.44 -4.47
N SER A 100 -9.75 -6.93 -4.50
CA SER A 100 -10.47 -7.26 -5.73
C SER A 100 -11.31 -6.11 -6.32
N LEU A 101 -11.67 -5.10 -5.53
CA LEU A 101 -12.42 -3.93 -5.99
C LEU A 101 -11.61 -2.98 -6.89
N PHE A 102 -10.32 -3.23 -7.10
CA PHE A 102 -9.55 -2.57 -8.15
C PHE A 102 -9.78 -3.14 -9.57
N PHE A 103 -10.57 -4.22 -9.73
CA PHE A 103 -10.75 -4.91 -11.01
C PHE A 103 -12.19 -5.08 -11.51
N SER A 104 -13.12 -4.22 -11.10
CA SER A 104 -14.45 -4.20 -11.74
C SER A 104 -14.94 -2.78 -12.03
N SER A 105 -14.16 -2.04 -12.81
CA SER A 105 -14.69 -0.98 -13.66
C SER A 105 -13.82 -0.82 -14.91
N THR A 106 -13.85 -1.84 -15.77
CA THR A 106 -13.91 -1.70 -17.23
C THR A 106 -14.45 -2.98 -17.82
#